data_AF-A0A9D7XQ58-F1
#
_entry.id   AF-A0A9D7XQ58-F1
#
_cell.length_a   1.000
_cell.length_b   1.000
_cell.length_c   1.000
_cell.angle_alpha   90.00
_cell.angle_beta   90.00
_cell.angle_gamma   90.00
#
_symmetry.space_group_name_H-M   'P 1'
#
loop_
_entity.id
_entity.type
_entity.pdbx_description
1 polymer ?
#
loop_
_entity_poly.entity_id
_entity_poly.type
_entity_poly.pdbx_seq_one_letter_code
_entity_poly.pdbx_strand_id
1 'polypeptide(L)'
;MLKSDKLDDFSKQFYTNLLQNRNGTLHPATIIDLSDKTLKADNVEVSRTAQKVEKLGEPFLQARTQDYLRFIQNKNDFKEIFCKEKRIPFHPAYRSERQAYHDITLRELVLDYRYASTKGESSPTFNQVKYFSVTLDDLLIQFDQHSRRSHYDEKAFPIFFKPSFLLNKLSKLLPIKTEDYKKAYFKAITSRGFNKDLRKSEDIQKIATYLKHKGIDNDEVIYNLISEDLFLEKYHKQSEDNSFNAGQFIEDELNRQYKAKLEELEKNKKELENVKTTALTVSSENNELNKKISDLSSQLHVYSVAADRLSKKVKKLEKQTAPKIVHQLGINFEAAEKQKELESVEAELKAQRELNNRLVNEKRKPKRDEFIRKKMLCWRLKSFIWIIVLPILFLLSYLVLKDSKFFPAVPPEGSLNVVMTTPPVSGILIIGTILYQAIFISIFSSKFFQTNKSKFIEQLDIPADLQDVKN
;
A
#
# COMPACT_ATOMS: atom_id res chain seq x y z
N MET A 1 -58.12 -11.31 -28.78
CA MET A 1 -57.01 -11.65 -27.89
C MET A 1 -56.84 -10.65 -26.74
N LEU A 2 -56.61 -9.35 -26.97
CA LEU A 2 -56.50 -8.38 -25.86
C LEU A 2 -57.74 -8.28 -24.95
N LYS A 3 -58.94 -8.49 -25.50
CA LYS A 3 -60.19 -8.52 -24.72
C LYS A 3 -60.36 -9.73 -23.79
N SER A 4 -59.50 -10.76 -23.88
CA SER A 4 -59.69 -11.98 -23.08
C SER A 4 -59.03 -11.92 -21.70
N ASP A 5 -58.28 -10.86 -21.36
CA ASP A 5 -57.50 -10.64 -20.10
C ASP A 5 -56.63 -11.82 -19.62
N LYS A 6 -56.51 -12.87 -20.42
CA LYS A 6 -55.71 -14.09 -20.20
C LYS A 6 -54.33 -14.03 -20.87
N LEU A 7 -53.93 -12.87 -21.37
CA LEU A 7 -52.60 -12.67 -21.95
C LEU A 7 -51.64 -12.25 -20.86
N ASP A 8 -50.42 -12.80 -20.89
CA ASP A 8 -49.30 -12.32 -20.09
C ASP A 8 -48.89 -10.90 -20.51
N ASP A 9 -48.22 -10.18 -19.61
CA ASP A 9 -47.89 -8.76 -19.81
C ASP A 9 -47.08 -8.52 -21.08
N PHE A 10 -46.19 -9.45 -21.45
CA PHE A 10 -45.40 -9.38 -22.66
C PHE A 10 -46.26 -9.47 -23.92
N SER A 11 -47.12 -10.49 -24.03
CA SER A 11 -48.02 -10.63 -25.19
C SER A 11 -49.03 -9.49 -25.26
N LYS A 12 -49.54 -9.02 -24.11
CA LYS A 12 -50.44 -7.88 -24.02
C LYS A 12 -49.77 -6.62 -24.59
N GLN A 13 -48.52 -6.35 -24.21
CA GLN A 13 -47.76 -5.22 -24.71
C GLN A 13 -47.48 -5.32 -26.22
N PHE A 14 -47.09 -6.51 -26.72
CA PHE A 14 -46.89 -6.74 -28.15
C PHE A 14 -48.16 -6.47 -28.96
N TYR A 15 -49.30 -7.08 -28.59
CA TYR A 15 -50.55 -6.88 -29.32
C TYR A 15 -51.08 -5.44 -29.21
N THR A 16 -50.83 -4.77 -28.09
CA THR A 16 -51.18 -3.35 -27.92
C THR A 16 -50.37 -2.48 -28.87
N ASN A 17 -49.06 -2.71 -28.96
CA ASN A 17 -48.18 -1.99 -29.89
C ASN A 17 -48.50 -2.31 -31.35
N LEU A 18 -48.83 -3.58 -31.66
CA LEU A 18 -49.22 -4.00 -33.00
C LEU A 18 -50.51 -3.30 -33.47
N LEU A 19 -51.44 -3.02 -32.57
CA LEU A 19 -52.64 -2.23 -32.88
C LEU A 19 -52.33 -0.74 -33.08
N GLN A 20 -51.39 -0.19 -32.32
CA GLN A 20 -51.00 1.22 -32.42
C GLN A 20 -50.12 1.52 -33.65
N ASN A 21 -49.24 0.58 -34.02
CA ASN A 21 -48.33 0.73 -35.15
C ASN A 21 -48.09 -0.62 -35.84
N ARG A 22 -49.01 -0.99 -36.73
CA ARG A 22 -49.02 -2.29 -37.41
C ARG A 22 -47.79 -2.53 -38.30
N ASN A 23 -47.26 -1.48 -38.94
CA ASN A 23 -46.15 -1.59 -39.89
C ASN A 23 -44.78 -1.48 -39.19
N GLY A 24 -44.70 -0.80 -38.04
CA GLY A 24 -43.45 -0.64 -37.29
C GLY A 24 -43.25 -1.67 -36.16
N THR A 25 -44.29 -2.40 -35.76
CA THR A 25 -44.17 -3.40 -34.69
C THR A 25 -43.72 -4.74 -35.27
N LEU A 26 -42.43 -5.03 -35.12
CA LEU A 26 -41.85 -6.31 -35.51
C LEU A 26 -42.38 -7.44 -34.63
N HIS A 27 -42.59 -8.62 -35.24
CA HIS A 27 -42.96 -9.82 -34.49
C HIS A 27 -41.81 -10.22 -33.53
N PRO A 28 -42.08 -10.72 -32.31
CA PRO A 28 -41.04 -11.05 -31.34
C PRO A 28 -39.98 -12.02 -31.89
N ALA A 29 -40.38 -12.98 -32.71
CA ALA A 29 -39.43 -13.87 -33.40
C ALA A 29 -38.46 -13.10 -34.31
N THR A 30 -38.95 -12.11 -35.07
CA THR A 30 -38.12 -11.26 -35.93
C THR A 30 -37.19 -10.36 -35.11
N ILE A 31 -37.65 -9.91 -33.93
CA ILE A 31 -36.80 -9.15 -32.99
C ILE A 31 -35.67 -10.03 -32.45
N ILE A 32 -35.95 -11.30 -32.13
CA ILE A 32 -34.93 -12.26 -31.71
C ILE A 32 -33.93 -12.49 -32.84
N ASP A 33 -34.39 -12.73 -34.07
CA ASP A 33 -33.51 -12.93 -35.23
C ASP A 33 -32.62 -11.71 -35.52
N LEU A 34 -33.16 -10.50 -35.38
CA LEU A 34 -32.40 -9.26 -35.52
C LEU A 34 -31.40 -9.10 -34.37
N SER A 35 -31.81 -9.43 -33.14
CA SER A 35 -30.93 -9.39 -31.97
C SER A 35 -29.77 -10.37 -32.14
N ASP A 36 -30.02 -11.59 -32.60
CA ASP A 36 -28.99 -12.59 -32.90
C ASP A 36 -28.01 -12.11 -33.99
N LYS A 37 -28.50 -11.41 -35.01
CA LYS A 37 -27.66 -10.82 -36.07
C LYS A 37 -26.80 -9.66 -35.53
N THR A 38 -27.40 -8.77 -34.74
CA THR A 38 -26.69 -7.64 -34.12
C THR A 38 -25.63 -8.13 -33.13
N LEU A 39 -25.97 -9.10 -32.28
CA LEU A 39 -25.03 -9.70 -31.33
C LEU A 39 -23.84 -10.33 -32.05
N LYS A 40 -24.06 -11.05 -33.16
CA LYS A 40 -22.97 -11.58 -33.99
C LYS A 40 -22.11 -10.49 -34.62
N ALA A 41 -22.71 -9.39 -35.06
CA ALA A 41 -21.97 -8.23 -35.59
C ALA A 41 -21.09 -7.57 -34.52
N ASP A 42 -21.53 -7.59 -33.26
CA ASP A 42 -20.78 -7.11 -32.09
C ASP A 42 -19.78 -8.14 -31.53
N ASN A 43 -19.44 -9.18 -32.31
CA ASN A 43 -18.57 -10.31 -31.91
C ASN A 43 -19.07 -11.08 -30.66
N VAL A 44 -20.36 -11.03 -30.35
CA VAL A 44 -20.98 -11.85 -29.31
C VAL A 44 -21.42 -13.18 -29.92
N GLU A 45 -20.73 -14.25 -29.56
CA GLU A 45 -21.00 -15.59 -30.08
C GLU A 45 -22.25 -16.21 -29.40
N VAL A 46 -23.32 -16.41 -30.18
CA VAL A 46 -24.49 -17.18 -29.74
C VAL A 46 -24.17 -18.68 -29.88
N SER A 47 -23.69 -19.29 -28.80
CA SER A 47 -23.36 -20.72 -28.79
C SER A 47 -24.59 -21.60 -29.06
N ARG A 48 -24.62 -22.29 -30.20
CA ARG A 48 -25.61 -23.33 -30.51
C ARG A 48 -25.48 -24.50 -29.52
N THR A 49 -26.40 -24.57 -28.58
CA THR A 49 -26.25 -25.39 -27.36
C THR A 49 -26.72 -26.84 -27.53
N ALA A 50 -27.44 -27.16 -28.62
CA ALA A 50 -28.05 -28.48 -28.82
C ALA A 50 -27.06 -29.66 -28.70
N GLN A 51 -25.93 -29.62 -29.41
CA GLN A 51 -24.90 -30.67 -29.33
C GLN A 51 -24.24 -30.77 -27.95
N LYS A 52 -24.24 -29.69 -27.17
CA LYS A 52 -23.69 -29.68 -25.80
C LYS A 52 -24.69 -30.25 -24.80
N VAL A 53 -25.98 -29.98 -25.00
CA VAL A 53 -27.07 -30.61 -24.23
C VAL A 53 -27.08 -32.12 -24.45
N GLU A 54 -26.93 -32.58 -25.70
CA GLU A 54 -26.82 -34.01 -26.01
C GLU A 54 -25.65 -34.70 -25.29
N LYS A 55 -24.51 -34.01 -25.14
CA LYS A 55 -23.34 -34.53 -24.40
C LYS A 55 -23.57 -34.69 -22.90
N LEU A 56 -24.42 -33.86 -22.29
CA LEU A 56 -24.75 -33.98 -20.87
C LEU A 56 -25.60 -35.22 -20.58
N GLY A 57 -26.37 -35.68 -21.57
CA GLY A 57 -27.22 -36.87 -21.47
C GLY A 57 -28.58 -36.58 -20.84
N GLU A 58 -29.63 -36.99 -21.54
CA GLU A 58 -31.03 -36.80 -21.11
C GLU A 58 -31.34 -37.43 -19.73
N PRO A 59 -30.87 -38.65 -19.39
CA PRO A 59 -31.15 -39.24 -18.08
C PRO A 59 -30.55 -38.43 -16.92
N PHE A 60 -29.37 -37.83 -17.14
CA PHE A 60 -28.71 -36.99 -16.14
C PHE A 60 -29.50 -35.70 -15.92
N LEU A 61 -29.91 -35.03 -17.00
CA LEU A 61 -30.71 -33.80 -16.94
C LEU A 61 -32.07 -34.04 -16.26
N GLN A 62 -32.72 -35.17 -16.53
CA GLN A 62 -33.97 -35.54 -15.87
C GLN A 62 -33.79 -35.76 -14.37
N ALA A 63 -32.74 -36.49 -13.95
CA ALA A 63 -32.44 -36.70 -12.53
C ALA A 63 -32.20 -35.37 -11.80
N ARG A 64 -31.42 -34.46 -12.40
CA ARG A 64 -31.17 -33.12 -11.83
C ARG A 64 -32.42 -32.24 -11.81
N THR A 65 -33.29 -32.38 -12.80
CA THR A 65 -34.58 -31.69 -12.83
C THR A 65 -35.48 -32.14 -11.68
N GLN A 66 -35.52 -33.44 -11.39
CA GLN A 66 -36.24 -33.98 -10.25
C GLN A 66 -35.65 -33.51 -8.92
N ASP A 67 -34.33 -33.44 -8.80
CA ASP A 67 -33.66 -32.86 -7.61
C ASP A 67 -34.11 -31.42 -7.36
N TYR A 68 -34.21 -30.61 -8.42
CA TYR A 68 -34.64 -29.23 -8.33
C TYR A 68 -36.10 -29.08 -7.93
N LEU A 69 -37.00 -29.87 -8.53
CA LEU A 69 -38.42 -29.87 -8.16
C LEU A 69 -38.62 -30.29 -6.69
N ARG A 70 -37.88 -31.31 -6.23
CA ARG A 70 -37.88 -31.75 -4.83
C ARG A 70 -37.36 -30.66 -3.88
N PHE A 71 -36.32 -29.92 -4.27
CA PHE A 71 -35.84 -28.77 -3.50
C PHE A 71 -36.92 -27.67 -3.37
N ILE A 72 -37.62 -27.35 -4.45
CA ILE A 72 -38.71 -26.37 -4.43
C ILE A 72 -39.83 -26.85 -3.49
N GLN A 73 -40.20 -28.13 -3.57
CA GLN A 73 -41.25 -28.70 -2.73
C GLN A 73 -40.87 -28.62 -1.24
N ASN A 74 -39.68 -29.11 -0.87
CA ASN A 74 -39.22 -29.05 0.53
C ASN A 74 -39.24 -27.62 1.07
N LYS A 75 -38.82 -26.64 0.25
CA LYS A 75 -38.82 -25.23 0.64
C LYS A 75 -40.24 -24.68 0.82
N ASN A 76 -41.18 -25.08 -0.03
CA ASN A 76 -42.59 -24.72 0.11
C ASN A 76 -43.17 -25.32 1.39
N ASP A 77 -42.87 -26.58 1.71
CA ASP A 77 -43.34 -27.25 2.92
C ASP A 77 -42.86 -26.52 4.19
N PHE A 78 -41.57 -26.18 4.26
CA PHE A 78 -41.03 -25.39 5.38
C PHE A 78 -41.68 -24.01 5.50
N LYS A 79 -41.88 -23.33 4.37
CA LYS A 79 -42.46 -21.98 4.34
C LYS A 79 -43.95 -22.02 4.71
N GLU A 80 -44.66 -23.07 4.33
CA GLU A 80 -46.06 -23.27 4.68
C GLU A 80 -46.22 -23.42 6.20
N ILE A 81 -45.38 -24.25 6.84
CA ILE A 81 -45.35 -24.41 8.30
C ILE A 81 -45.10 -23.06 8.98
N PHE A 82 -44.06 -22.34 8.56
CA PHE A 82 -43.72 -21.03 9.12
C PHE A 82 -44.84 -19.99 8.95
N CYS A 83 -45.46 -19.93 7.76
CA CYS A 83 -46.57 -19.02 7.47
C CYS A 83 -47.80 -19.33 8.32
N LYS A 84 -48.10 -20.61 8.56
CA LYS A 84 -49.17 -21.06 9.46
C LYS A 84 -48.89 -20.62 10.90
N GLU A 85 -47.68 -20.83 11.41
CA GLU A 85 -47.28 -20.42 12.76
C GLU A 85 -47.34 -18.90 12.96
N LYS A 86 -46.90 -18.12 11.97
CA LYS A 86 -46.85 -16.66 12.05
C LYS A 86 -48.12 -15.96 11.57
N ARG A 87 -49.13 -16.71 11.12
CA ARG A 87 -50.39 -16.18 10.54
C ARG A 87 -50.15 -15.20 9.38
N ILE A 88 -49.18 -15.52 8.51
CA ILE A 88 -48.84 -14.74 7.32
C ILE A 88 -49.37 -15.49 6.08
N PRO A 89 -49.92 -14.81 5.06
CA PRO A 89 -50.36 -15.47 3.83
C PRO A 89 -49.21 -16.23 3.16
N PHE A 90 -49.47 -17.50 2.82
CA PHE A 90 -48.52 -18.36 2.15
C PHE A 90 -48.64 -18.22 0.63
N HIS A 91 -47.51 -17.94 -0.01
CA HIS A 91 -47.37 -17.95 -1.46
C HIS A 91 -46.29 -18.97 -1.85
N PRO A 92 -46.66 -20.12 -2.43
CA PRO A 92 -45.72 -21.16 -2.85
C PRO A 92 -44.93 -20.68 -4.07
N ALA A 93 -43.67 -21.09 -4.14
CA ALA A 93 -42.90 -21.01 -5.36
C ALA A 93 -43.28 -22.18 -6.27
N TYR A 94 -43.68 -21.91 -7.52
CA TYR A 94 -44.03 -22.95 -8.49
C TYR A 94 -43.18 -22.83 -9.74
N ARG A 95 -42.73 -23.97 -10.27
CA ARG A 95 -42.05 -24.10 -11.56
C ARG A 95 -42.70 -25.26 -12.30
N SER A 96 -43.06 -25.03 -13.57
CA SER A 96 -43.48 -26.13 -14.44
C SER A 96 -42.29 -27.05 -14.76
N GLU A 97 -42.55 -28.32 -15.10
CA GLU A 97 -41.49 -29.26 -15.48
C GLU A 97 -40.62 -28.74 -16.62
N ARG A 98 -41.24 -28.10 -17.62
CA ARG A 98 -40.52 -27.50 -18.75
C ARG A 98 -39.59 -26.37 -18.31
N GLN A 99 -40.04 -25.51 -17.39
CA GLN A 99 -39.20 -24.43 -16.84
C GLN A 99 -38.07 -25.02 -15.98
N ALA A 100 -38.38 -25.99 -15.11
CA ALA A 100 -37.38 -26.65 -14.29
C ALA A 100 -36.30 -27.35 -15.15
N TYR A 101 -36.72 -28.06 -16.20
CA TYR A 101 -35.81 -28.69 -17.15
C TYR A 101 -34.93 -27.67 -17.87
N HIS A 102 -35.50 -26.57 -18.34
CA HIS A 102 -34.76 -25.47 -18.97
C HIS A 102 -33.71 -24.87 -18.01
N ASP A 103 -34.11 -24.51 -16.79
CA ASP A 103 -33.26 -23.84 -15.82
C ASP A 103 -32.10 -24.75 -15.37
N ILE A 104 -32.36 -26.05 -15.22
CA ILE A 104 -31.33 -27.05 -14.90
C ILE A 104 -30.42 -27.32 -16.09
N THR A 105 -30.95 -27.41 -17.30
CA THR A 105 -30.12 -27.55 -18.51
C THR A 105 -29.15 -26.38 -18.63
N LEU A 106 -29.60 -25.14 -18.42
CA LEU A 106 -28.74 -23.96 -18.40
C LEU A 106 -27.67 -24.03 -17.30
N ARG A 107 -28.06 -24.47 -16.09
CA ARG A 107 -27.12 -24.64 -14.97
C ARG A 107 -26.02 -25.64 -15.29
N GLU A 108 -26.36 -26.82 -15.77
CA GLU A 108 -25.40 -27.89 -16.05
C GLU A 108 -24.48 -27.53 -17.23
N LEU A 109 -25.00 -26.85 -18.25
CA LEU A 109 -24.17 -26.32 -19.34
C LEU A 109 -23.14 -25.31 -18.82
N VAL A 110 -23.56 -24.38 -17.96
CA VAL A 110 -22.65 -23.41 -17.35
C VAL A 110 -21.57 -24.10 -16.51
N LEU A 111 -21.93 -25.15 -15.78
CA LEU A 111 -20.96 -25.96 -15.04
C LEU A 111 -19.95 -26.59 -15.99
N ASP A 112 -20.41 -27.26 -17.03
CA ASP A 112 -19.56 -27.90 -18.04
C ASP A 112 -18.56 -26.91 -18.65
N TYR A 113 -19.02 -25.70 -19.00
CA TYR A 113 -18.13 -24.62 -19.46
C TYR A 113 -17.06 -24.22 -18.43
N ARG A 114 -17.41 -24.20 -17.14
CA ARG A 114 -16.45 -23.90 -16.08
C ARG A 114 -15.43 -25.01 -15.92
N TYR A 115 -15.87 -26.27 -15.85
CA TYR A 115 -14.99 -27.45 -15.76
C TYR A 115 -14.01 -27.51 -16.94
N ALA A 116 -14.49 -27.25 -18.16
CA ALA A 116 -13.66 -27.19 -19.35
C ALA A 116 -12.61 -26.07 -19.27
N SER A 117 -12.99 -24.89 -18.74
CA SER A 117 -12.07 -23.76 -18.60
C SER A 117 -11.00 -23.97 -17.51
N THR A 118 -11.27 -24.80 -16.50
CA THR A 118 -10.41 -25.02 -15.33
C THR A 118 -9.64 -26.33 -15.40
N LYS A 119 -9.54 -26.95 -16.60
CA LYS A 119 -8.84 -28.23 -16.83
C LYS A 119 -9.30 -29.37 -15.89
N GLY A 120 -10.58 -29.40 -15.53
CA GLY A 120 -11.14 -30.45 -14.69
C GLY A 120 -11.04 -30.24 -13.18
N GLU A 121 -10.57 -29.09 -12.69
CA GLU A 121 -10.68 -28.76 -11.27
C GLU A 121 -12.15 -28.56 -10.88
N SER A 122 -12.59 -29.29 -9.84
CA SER A 122 -14.00 -29.35 -9.42
C SER A 122 -14.52 -28.11 -8.70
N SER A 123 -13.61 -27.30 -8.15
CA SER A 123 -13.94 -26.14 -7.32
C SER A 123 -12.98 -24.97 -7.61
N PRO A 124 -13.12 -24.30 -8.76
CA PRO A 124 -12.23 -23.20 -9.14
C PRO A 124 -12.46 -21.97 -8.24
N THR A 125 -11.36 -21.32 -7.86
CA THR A 125 -11.37 -20.04 -7.14
C THR A 125 -11.80 -18.87 -8.05
N PHE A 126 -12.24 -17.75 -7.47
CA PHE A 126 -12.72 -16.55 -8.20
C PHE A 126 -11.76 -16.10 -9.32
N ASN A 127 -10.45 -16.23 -9.11
CA ASN A 127 -9.43 -15.79 -10.06
C ASN A 127 -9.20 -16.79 -11.21
N GLN A 128 -9.62 -18.04 -11.07
CA GLN A 128 -9.49 -19.09 -12.09
C GLN A 128 -10.70 -19.15 -13.03
N VAL A 129 -11.83 -18.54 -12.63
CA VAL A 129 -13.07 -18.56 -13.41
C VAL A 129 -13.07 -17.43 -14.44
N LYS A 130 -13.01 -17.80 -15.73
CA LYS A 130 -13.09 -16.84 -16.85
C LYS A 130 -14.50 -16.29 -17.08
N TYR A 131 -15.55 -17.06 -16.74
CA TYR A 131 -16.94 -16.74 -17.03
C TYR A 131 -17.80 -16.68 -15.76
N PHE A 132 -18.36 -15.51 -15.48
CA PHE A 132 -19.32 -15.32 -14.40
C PHE A 132 -20.74 -15.43 -14.93
N SER A 133 -21.55 -16.23 -14.26
CA SER A 133 -22.93 -16.50 -14.66
C SER A 133 -23.86 -15.69 -13.79
N VAL A 134 -24.76 -14.94 -14.42
CA VAL A 134 -25.63 -13.99 -13.75
C VAL A 134 -27.08 -14.42 -13.96
N THR A 135 -27.86 -14.45 -12.88
CA THR A 135 -29.30 -14.71 -12.97
C THR A 135 -30.07 -13.82 -12.00
N LEU A 136 -31.29 -13.47 -12.38
CA LEU A 136 -32.28 -12.83 -11.51
C LEU A 136 -33.10 -13.86 -10.73
N ASP A 137 -32.96 -15.15 -11.05
CA ASP A 137 -33.71 -16.22 -10.39
C ASP A 137 -33.09 -16.62 -9.05
N ASP A 138 -33.68 -16.10 -7.97
CA ASP A 138 -33.30 -16.42 -6.61
C ASP A 138 -33.50 -17.89 -6.24
N LEU A 139 -34.46 -18.61 -6.85
CA LEU A 139 -34.68 -20.02 -6.57
C LEU A 139 -33.54 -20.86 -7.13
N LEU A 140 -33.07 -20.55 -8.33
CA LEU A 140 -31.94 -21.24 -8.95
C LEU A 140 -30.63 -20.99 -8.19
N ILE A 141 -30.39 -19.76 -7.71
CA ILE A 141 -29.24 -19.42 -6.85
C ILE A 141 -29.27 -20.23 -5.55
N GLN A 142 -30.44 -20.31 -4.90
CA GLN A 142 -30.59 -21.05 -3.64
C GLN A 142 -30.45 -22.55 -3.83
N PHE A 143 -30.97 -23.10 -4.94
CA PHE A 143 -30.76 -24.49 -5.28
C PHE A 143 -29.27 -24.79 -5.50
N ASP A 144 -28.55 -23.91 -6.19
CA ASP A 144 -27.11 -24.07 -6.38
C ASP A 144 -26.37 -24.12 -5.02
N GLN A 145 -26.69 -23.20 -4.12
CA GLN A 145 -26.13 -23.20 -2.76
C GLN A 145 -26.50 -24.47 -1.97
N HIS A 146 -27.74 -24.93 -2.07
CA HIS A 146 -28.21 -26.14 -1.40
C HIS A 146 -27.49 -27.40 -1.90
N SER A 147 -27.41 -27.56 -3.22
CA SER A 147 -26.76 -28.70 -3.88
C SER A 147 -25.26 -28.79 -3.56
N ARG A 148 -24.63 -27.69 -3.16
CA ARG A 148 -23.22 -27.63 -2.76
C ARG A 148 -22.98 -27.97 -1.30
N ARG A 149 -23.93 -27.66 -0.40
CA ARG A 149 -23.80 -27.95 1.04
C ARG A 149 -23.78 -29.44 1.37
N SER A 150 -24.26 -30.31 0.47
CA SER A 150 -24.28 -31.75 0.70
C SER A 150 -22.93 -32.43 0.41
N HIS A 151 -21.99 -31.74 -0.23
CA HIS A 151 -20.63 -32.22 -0.48
C HIS A 151 -19.70 -31.30 0.32
N TYR A 152 -18.72 -31.83 1.05
CA TYR A 152 -17.88 -31.20 2.08
C TYR A 152 -16.99 -30.00 1.63
N ASP A 153 -17.42 -29.22 0.65
CA ASP A 153 -16.62 -28.19 -0.01
C ASP A 153 -17.22 -26.80 0.28
N GLU A 154 -17.06 -26.34 1.53
CA GLU A 154 -17.43 -24.97 1.97
C GLU A 154 -16.74 -23.86 1.15
N LYS A 155 -15.78 -24.23 0.29
CA LYS A 155 -15.02 -23.33 -0.58
C LYS A 155 -15.50 -23.31 -2.03
N ALA A 156 -16.52 -24.08 -2.40
CA ALA A 156 -17.00 -24.14 -3.79
C ALA A 156 -17.65 -22.80 -4.23
N PHE A 157 -17.11 -22.19 -5.29
CA PHE A 157 -17.47 -20.86 -5.77
C PHE A 157 -18.82 -20.82 -6.55
N PRO A 158 -19.82 -19.97 -6.20
CA PRO A 158 -21.19 -20.05 -6.73
C PRO A 158 -21.27 -20.07 -8.26
N ILE A 159 -22.22 -20.84 -8.84
CA ILE A 159 -22.48 -20.81 -10.28
C ILE A 159 -23.10 -19.46 -10.62
N PHE A 160 -24.19 -19.12 -9.95
CA PHE A 160 -24.97 -17.96 -10.30
C PHE A 160 -24.80 -16.83 -9.29
N PHE A 161 -24.63 -15.62 -9.82
CA PHE A 161 -24.62 -14.38 -9.04
C PHE A 161 -25.84 -13.54 -9.39
N LYS A 162 -26.33 -12.79 -8.40
CA LYS A 162 -27.24 -11.67 -8.69
C LYS A 162 -26.47 -10.59 -9.46
N PRO A 163 -27.07 -9.94 -10.47
CA PRO A 163 -26.44 -8.82 -11.16
C PRO A 163 -25.99 -7.72 -10.20
N SER A 164 -26.77 -7.46 -9.15
CA SER A 164 -26.44 -6.49 -8.09
C SER A 164 -25.14 -6.81 -7.36
N PHE A 165 -24.83 -8.09 -7.14
CA PHE A 165 -23.58 -8.51 -6.52
C PHE A 165 -22.39 -8.23 -7.43
N LEU A 166 -22.52 -8.54 -8.73
CA LEU A 166 -21.46 -8.29 -9.71
C LEU A 166 -21.25 -6.80 -9.96
N LEU A 167 -22.33 -6.02 -10.07
CA LEU A 167 -22.27 -4.56 -10.21
C LEU A 167 -21.61 -3.90 -9.00
N ASN A 168 -21.90 -4.37 -7.78
CA ASN A 168 -21.23 -3.88 -6.57
C ASN A 168 -19.72 -4.24 -6.56
N LYS A 169 -19.32 -5.36 -7.16
CA LYS A 169 -17.89 -5.69 -7.33
C LYS A 169 -17.22 -4.87 -8.44
N LEU A 170 -17.88 -4.71 -9.58
CA LEU A 170 -17.35 -3.98 -10.74
C LEU A 170 -17.29 -2.48 -10.48
N SER A 171 -18.28 -1.90 -9.82
CA SER A 171 -18.26 -0.47 -9.42
C SER A 171 -17.08 -0.10 -8.52
N LYS A 172 -16.50 -1.07 -7.80
CA LYS A 172 -15.28 -0.88 -7.01
C LYS A 172 -14.00 -0.86 -7.85
N LEU A 173 -14.04 -1.46 -9.04
CA LEU A 173 -12.93 -1.49 -9.99
C LEU A 173 -13.00 -0.36 -11.02
N LEU A 174 -14.17 0.27 -11.15
CA LEU A 174 -14.33 1.43 -12.02
C LEU A 174 -13.54 2.61 -11.43
N PRO A 175 -12.67 3.26 -12.21
CA PRO A 175 -11.99 4.46 -11.77
C PRO A 175 -13.05 5.53 -11.49
N ILE A 176 -13.13 5.95 -10.22
CA ILE A 176 -13.98 7.08 -9.84
C ILE A 176 -13.34 8.33 -10.46
N LYS A 177 -13.98 8.93 -11.47
CA LYS A 177 -13.54 10.23 -11.99
C LYS A 177 -13.77 11.28 -10.91
N THR A 178 -12.72 11.62 -10.17
CA THR A 178 -12.72 12.68 -9.15
C THR A 178 -11.49 13.53 -9.31
N GLU A 179 -11.67 14.85 -9.21
CA GLU A 179 -10.56 15.81 -9.13
C GLU A 179 -9.78 15.68 -7.82
N ASP A 180 -10.45 15.18 -6.77
CA ASP A 180 -9.87 14.99 -5.44
C ASP A 180 -9.66 13.50 -5.12
N TYR A 181 -8.48 13.00 -5.51
CA TYR A 181 -8.06 11.61 -5.33
C TYR A 181 -8.09 11.16 -3.86
N LYS A 182 -7.87 12.07 -2.90
CA LYS A 182 -7.92 11.75 -1.46
C LYS A 182 -9.35 11.41 -1.03
N LYS A 183 -10.33 12.16 -1.53
CA LYS A 183 -11.76 11.93 -1.26
C LYS A 183 -12.27 10.64 -1.90
N ALA A 184 -11.84 10.33 -3.12
CA ALA A 184 -12.16 9.05 -3.77
C ALA A 184 -11.52 7.86 -3.05
N TYR A 185 -10.27 8.01 -2.61
CA TYR A 185 -9.61 7.02 -1.77
C TYR A 185 -10.42 6.78 -0.50
N PHE A 186 -10.81 7.85 0.22
CA PHE A 186 -11.62 7.73 1.45
C PHE A 186 -12.97 7.05 1.20
N LYS A 187 -13.66 7.40 0.13
CA LYS A 187 -14.92 6.74 -0.26
C LYS A 187 -14.71 5.26 -0.60
N ALA A 188 -13.54 4.90 -1.11
CA ALA A 188 -13.15 3.51 -1.35
C ALA A 188 -12.82 2.78 -0.04
N ILE A 189 -11.93 3.31 0.83
CA ILE A 189 -11.56 2.68 2.12
C ILE A 189 -12.71 2.60 3.11
N THR A 190 -13.65 3.55 3.08
CA THR A 190 -14.88 3.51 3.88
C THR A 190 -15.97 2.65 3.24
N SER A 191 -15.79 2.15 2.01
CA SER A 191 -16.76 1.22 1.42
C SER A 191 -16.65 -0.15 2.09
N ARG A 192 -17.80 -0.81 2.31
CA ARG A 192 -17.94 -2.12 2.97
C ARG A 192 -17.11 -3.28 2.41
N GLY A 193 -16.29 -3.09 1.36
CA GLY A 193 -15.51 -4.17 0.77
C GLY A 193 -14.12 -3.80 0.29
N PHE A 194 -13.50 -2.76 0.86
CA PHE A 194 -12.10 -2.44 0.57
C PHE A 194 -11.11 -3.21 1.45
N ASN A 195 -11.43 -3.40 2.73
CA ASN A 195 -10.57 -4.20 3.61
C ASN A 195 -10.93 -5.68 3.53
N LYS A 196 -9.91 -6.55 3.37
CA LYS A 196 -10.06 -8.01 3.50
C LYS A 196 -10.56 -8.41 4.90
N ASP A 197 -10.23 -7.61 5.91
CA ASP A 197 -10.76 -7.71 7.27
C ASP A 197 -12.03 -6.85 7.41
N LEU A 198 -13.21 -7.49 7.48
CA LEU A 198 -14.49 -6.79 7.66
C LEU A 198 -14.49 -5.85 8.87
N ARG A 199 -13.86 -6.27 9.97
CA ARG A 199 -13.85 -5.54 11.26
C ARG A 199 -13.21 -4.16 11.16
N LYS A 200 -12.04 -4.06 10.51
CA LYS A 200 -11.34 -2.77 10.30
C LYS A 200 -12.16 -1.80 9.45
N SER A 201 -12.89 -2.31 8.46
CA SER A 201 -13.79 -1.49 7.64
C SER A 201 -14.98 -0.96 8.46
N GLU A 202 -15.52 -1.77 9.37
CA GLU A 202 -16.63 -1.36 10.24
C GLU A 202 -16.18 -0.33 11.28
N ASP A 203 -14.99 -0.46 11.85
CA ASP A 203 -14.47 0.48 12.84
C ASP A 203 -14.17 1.85 12.21
N ILE A 204 -13.55 1.85 11.02
CA ILE A 204 -13.33 3.07 10.23
C ILE A 204 -14.67 3.77 9.90
N GLN A 205 -15.71 3.00 9.55
CA GLN A 205 -17.05 3.54 9.30
C GLN A 205 -17.68 4.12 10.57
N LYS A 206 -17.56 3.45 11.73
CA LYS A 206 -18.08 3.95 13.00
C LYS A 206 -17.41 5.26 13.41
N ILE A 207 -16.09 5.34 13.28
CA ILE A 207 -15.31 6.55 13.57
C ILE A 207 -15.71 7.70 12.63
N ALA A 208 -15.76 7.43 11.31
CA ALA A 208 -16.16 8.43 10.33
C ALA A 208 -17.60 8.94 10.56
N THR A 209 -18.52 8.04 10.90
CA THR A 209 -19.92 8.37 11.19
C THR A 209 -20.04 9.21 12.46
N TYR A 210 -19.29 8.86 13.50
CA TYR A 210 -19.24 9.61 14.76
C TYR A 210 -18.74 11.04 14.55
N LEU A 211 -17.63 11.22 13.83
CA LEU A 211 -17.04 12.53 13.55
C LEU A 211 -18.00 13.41 12.73
N LYS A 212 -18.69 12.84 11.73
CA LYS A 212 -19.71 13.56 10.95
C LYS A 212 -20.91 13.97 11.82
N HIS A 213 -21.38 13.10 12.72
CA HIS A 213 -22.45 13.45 13.66
C HIS A 213 -22.07 14.57 14.63
N LYS A 214 -20.77 14.73 14.95
CA LYS A 214 -20.25 15.84 15.77
C LYS A 214 -20.00 17.13 14.97
N GLY A 215 -20.34 17.16 13.69
CA GLY A 215 -20.20 18.34 12.82
C GLY A 215 -18.81 18.49 12.18
N ILE A 216 -17.93 17.49 12.32
CA ILE A 216 -16.64 17.46 11.62
C ILE A 216 -16.86 16.78 10.27
N ASP A 217 -17.20 17.57 9.25
CA ASP A 217 -17.42 17.08 7.88
C ASP A 217 -16.22 17.38 6.95
N ASN A 218 -15.05 17.65 7.53
CA ASN A 218 -13.81 17.79 6.78
C ASN A 218 -13.12 16.44 6.63
N ASP A 219 -13.26 15.84 5.44
CA ASP A 219 -12.71 14.54 5.09
C ASP A 219 -11.17 14.47 5.25
N GLU A 220 -10.43 15.59 5.18
CA GLU A 220 -8.97 15.62 5.37
C GLU A 220 -8.57 15.48 6.85
N VAL A 221 -9.33 16.07 7.77
CA VAL A 221 -9.12 15.92 9.21
C VAL A 221 -9.42 14.49 9.64
N ILE A 222 -10.51 13.93 9.13
CA ILE A 222 -10.90 12.53 9.34
C ILE A 222 -9.81 11.59 8.78
N TYR A 223 -9.25 11.88 7.61
CA TYR A 223 -8.15 11.13 7.02
C TYR A 223 -6.92 11.13 7.90
N ASN A 224 -6.46 12.30 8.36
CA ASN A 224 -5.26 12.39 9.20
C ASN A 224 -5.41 11.56 10.49
N LEU A 225 -6.57 11.64 11.14
CA LEU A 225 -6.89 10.83 12.34
C LEU A 225 -6.86 9.32 12.07
N ILE A 226 -7.49 8.88 10.97
CA ILE A 226 -7.62 7.45 10.65
C ILE A 226 -6.31 6.88 10.08
N SER A 227 -5.50 7.71 9.42
CA SER A 227 -4.21 7.33 8.82
C SER A 227 -3.08 7.19 9.83
N GLU A 228 -3.27 7.67 11.07
CA GLU A 228 -2.30 7.42 12.13
C GLU A 228 -2.40 5.95 12.57
N ASP A 229 -1.42 5.13 12.15
CA ASP A 229 -1.31 3.71 12.51
C ASP A 229 -1.51 3.44 14.01
N LEU A 230 -1.05 4.39 14.85
CA LEU A 230 -1.17 4.31 16.30
C LEU A 230 -2.61 4.46 16.82
N PHE A 231 -3.48 5.19 16.10
CA PHE A 231 -4.86 5.46 16.51
C PHE A 231 -5.74 4.21 16.34
N LEU A 232 -5.69 3.59 15.17
CA LEU A 232 -6.46 2.36 14.88
C LEU A 232 -5.99 1.19 15.75
N GLU A 233 -4.69 1.08 16.02
CA GLU A 233 -4.15 0.02 16.88
C GLU A 233 -4.56 0.19 18.35
N LYS A 234 -4.57 1.43 18.87
CA LYS A 234 -5.08 1.74 20.22
C LYS A 234 -6.58 1.53 20.33
N TYR A 235 -7.34 1.95 19.31
CA TYR A 235 -8.79 1.74 19.24
C TYR A 235 -9.10 0.25 19.29
N HIS A 236 -8.40 -0.58 18.50
CA HIS A 236 -8.61 -2.03 18.49
C HIS A 236 -8.34 -2.65 19.87
N LYS A 237 -7.22 -2.32 20.51
CA LYS A 237 -6.85 -2.86 21.83
C LYS A 237 -7.86 -2.50 22.92
N GLN A 238 -8.42 -1.28 22.88
CA GLN A 238 -9.39 -0.86 23.89
C GLN A 238 -10.82 -1.29 23.56
N SER A 239 -11.13 -1.53 22.28
CA SER A 239 -12.44 -2.05 21.84
C SER A 239 -12.69 -3.51 22.23
N GLU A 240 -11.66 -4.24 22.65
CA GLU A 240 -11.78 -5.59 23.20
C GLU A 240 -12.36 -5.61 24.62
N ASP A 241 -12.46 -4.45 25.28
CA ASP A 241 -12.98 -4.33 26.63
C ASP A 241 -14.50 -4.12 26.65
N ASN A 242 -15.21 -4.83 27.54
CA ASN A 242 -16.69 -4.85 27.55
C ASN A 242 -17.33 -3.52 27.99
N SER A 243 -16.57 -2.61 28.60
CA SER A 243 -16.99 -1.27 29.02
C SER A 243 -16.64 -0.17 28.02
N PHE A 244 -16.10 -0.53 26.85
CA PHE A 244 -15.56 0.43 25.89
C PHE A 244 -16.66 1.32 25.27
N ASN A 245 -16.47 2.63 25.38
CA ASN A 245 -17.27 3.62 24.68
C ASN A 245 -16.45 4.28 23.57
N ALA A 246 -16.76 3.92 22.33
CA ALA A 246 -16.08 4.43 21.14
C ALA A 246 -16.10 5.97 21.04
N GLY A 247 -17.21 6.61 21.45
CA GLY A 247 -17.32 8.06 21.37
C GLY A 247 -16.39 8.79 22.34
N GLN A 248 -16.29 8.28 23.57
CA GLN A 248 -15.45 8.85 24.61
C GLN A 248 -13.95 8.70 24.29
N PHE A 249 -13.56 7.53 23.78
CA PHE A 249 -12.20 7.30 23.30
C PHE A 249 -11.79 8.28 22.20
N ILE A 250 -12.66 8.48 21.20
CA ILE A 250 -12.40 9.40 20.10
C ILE A 250 -12.23 10.83 20.62
N GLU A 251 -13.08 11.27 21.56
CA GLU A 251 -12.98 12.60 22.19
C GLU A 251 -11.68 12.78 22.99
N ASP A 252 -11.29 11.78 23.78
CA ASP A 252 -10.08 11.84 24.61
C ASP A 252 -8.81 11.91 23.76
N GLU A 253 -8.73 11.11 22.69
CA GLU A 253 -7.54 11.08 21.84
C GLU A 253 -7.47 12.32 20.92
N LEU A 254 -8.62 12.86 20.47
CA LEU A 254 -8.69 14.17 19.83
C LEU A 254 -8.20 15.28 20.76
N ASN A 255 -8.67 15.29 22.01
CA ASN A 255 -8.27 16.29 23.00
C ASN A 255 -6.78 16.20 23.32
N ARG A 256 -6.23 15.00 23.37
CA ARG A 256 -4.80 14.78 23.55
C ARG A 256 -3.98 15.30 22.38
N GLN A 257 -4.38 14.99 21.14
CA GLN A 257 -3.70 15.54 19.95
C GLN A 257 -3.79 17.07 19.91
N TYR A 258 -4.96 17.62 20.24
CA TYR A 258 -5.16 19.07 20.31
C TYR A 258 -4.23 19.73 21.32
N LYS A 259 -4.08 19.16 22.53
CA LYS A 259 -3.13 19.65 23.53
C LYS A 259 -1.68 19.58 23.04
N ALA A 260 -1.27 18.46 22.45
CA ALA A 260 0.08 18.32 21.92
C ALA A 260 0.38 19.36 20.81
N LYS A 261 -0.60 19.65 19.95
CA LYS A 261 -0.48 20.67 18.91
C LYS A 261 -0.45 22.09 19.47
N LEU A 262 -1.21 22.37 20.53
CA LEU A 262 -1.10 23.65 21.25
C LEU A 262 0.27 23.84 21.88
N GLU A 263 0.82 22.81 22.53
CA GLU A 263 2.17 22.86 23.11
C GLU A 263 3.25 23.08 22.04
N GLU A 264 3.15 22.39 20.90
CA GLU A 264 4.03 22.58 19.75
C GLU A 264 3.93 24.02 19.20
N LEU A 265 2.72 24.56 19.11
CA LEU A 265 2.48 25.92 18.65
C LEU A 265 3.03 26.97 19.62
N GLU A 266 2.87 26.76 20.93
CA GLU A 266 3.48 27.62 21.96
C GLU A 266 5.01 27.58 21.92
N LYS A 267 5.58 26.39 21.74
CA LYS A 267 7.04 26.23 21.59
C LYS A 267 7.54 26.97 20.36
N ASN A 268 6.87 26.79 19.21
CA ASN A 268 7.23 27.48 17.97
C ASN A 268 7.08 29.00 18.08
N LYS A 269 6.07 29.50 18.81
CA LYS A 269 5.92 30.93 19.12
C LYS A 269 7.10 31.46 19.95
N LYS A 270 7.52 30.74 21.00
CA LYS A 270 8.69 31.10 21.83
C LYS A 270 9.98 31.09 21.01
N GLU A 271 10.17 30.09 20.15
CA GLU A 271 11.31 30.02 19.25
C GLU A 271 11.31 31.20 18.26
N LEU A 272 10.16 31.55 17.69
CA LEU A 272 10.01 32.69 16.81
C LEU A 272 10.32 34.02 17.51
N GLU A 273 9.87 34.21 18.76
CA GLU A 273 10.22 35.39 19.55
C GLU A 273 11.73 35.47 19.81
N ASN A 274 12.38 34.36 20.14
CA ASN A 274 13.84 34.30 20.32
C ASN A 274 14.60 34.63 19.04
N VAL A 275 14.12 34.16 17.88
CA VAL A 275 14.69 34.51 16.58
C VAL A 275 14.50 36.01 16.29
N LYS A 276 13.35 36.58 16.66
CA LYS A 276 13.10 38.01 16.47
C LYS A 276 13.98 38.88 17.37
N THR A 277 14.18 38.51 18.62
CA THR A 277 15.07 39.25 19.54
C THR A 277 16.52 39.18 19.09
N THR A 278 17.00 38.00 18.70
CA THR A 278 18.36 37.84 18.14
C THR A 278 18.55 38.59 16.83
N ALA A 279 17.55 38.63 15.95
CA ALA A 279 17.60 39.44 14.74
C ALA A 279 17.68 40.95 15.04
N LEU A 280 16.97 41.43 16.07
CA LEU A 280 17.03 42.83 16.51
C LEU A 280 18.39 43.18 17.12
N THR A 281 18.98 42.30 17.93
CA THR A 281 20.33 42.53 18.49
C THR A 281 21.38 42.56 17.38
N VAL A 282 21.35 41.60 16.45
CA VAL A 282 22.26 41.56 15.29
C VAL A 282 22.08 42.80 14.40
N SER A 283 20.85 43.27 14.21
CA SER A 283 20.59 44.51 13.47
C SER A 283 21.18 45.74 14.18
N SER A 284 21.10 45.80 15.51
CA SER A 284 21.71 46.87 16.31
C SER A 284 23.23 46.85 16.20
N GLU A 285 23.85 45.67 16.36
CA GLU A 285 25.29 45.47 16.21
C GLU A 285 25.79 45.84 14.80
N ASN A 286 25.05 45.45 13.75
CA ASN A 286 25.37 45.85 12.38
C ASN A 286 25.28 47.36 12.18
N ASN A 287 24.32 48.04 12.80
CA ASN A 287 24.23 49.50 12.73
C ASN A 287 25.42 50.18 13.44
N GLU A 288 25.87 49.65 14.58
CA GLU A 288 27.07 50.15 15.25
C GLU A 288 28.34 49.91 14.44
N LEU A 289 28.48 48.72 13.84
CA LEU A 289 29.60 48.40 12.97
C LEU A 289 29.63 49.29 11.73
N ASN A 290 28.47 49.54 11.10
CA ASN A 290 28.38 50.46 9.96
C ASN A 290 28.79 51.89 10.34
N LYS A 291 28.44 52.37 11.53
CA LYS A 291 28.93 53.66 12.05
C LYS A 291 30.44 53.64 12.22
N LYS A 292 31.01 52.59 12.81
CA LYS A 292 32.47 52.44 12.96
C LYS A 292 33.19 52.38 11.61
N ILE A 293 32.62 51.68 10.62
CA ILE A 293 33.16 51.64 9.25
C ILE A 293 33.15 53.04 8.63
N SER A 294 32.04 53.79 8.78
CA SER A 294 31.95 55.17 8.32
C SER A 294 33.02 56.06 8.98
N ASP A 295 33.16 55.98 10.31
CA ASP A 295 34.16 56.76 11.05
C ASP A 295 35.59 56.41 10.63
N LEU A 296 35.92 55.11 10.53
CA LEU A 296 37.22 54.66 10.06
C LEU A 296 37.51 55.07 8.61
N SER A 297 36.51 55.03 7.74
CA SER A 297 36.66 55.48 6.35
C SER A 297 36.94 56.98 6.27
N SER A 298 36.30 57.77 7.14
CA SER A 298 36.54 59.21 7.25
C SER A 298 37.96 59.51 7.74
N GLN A 299 38.44 58.75 8.74
CA GLN A 299 39.81 58.87 9.23
C GLN A 299 40.84 58.45 8.17
N LEU A 300 40.60 57.34 7.48
CA LEU A 300 41.43 56.91 6.35
C LEU A 300 41.49 57.98 5.26
N HIS A 301 40.37 58.64 4.96
CA HIS A 301 40.35 59.73 4.01
C HIS A 301 41.22 60.91 4.49
N VAL A 302 41.13 61.31 5.76
CA VAL A 302 41.99 62.35 6.35
C VAL A 302 43.47 61.96 6.25
N TYR A 303 43.82 60.72 6.59
CA TYR A 303 45.19 60.22 6.47
C TYR A 303 45.67 60.17 5.02
N SER A 304 44.82 59.77 4.07
CA SER A 304 45.16 59.76 2.64
C SER A 304 45.47 61.17 2.11
N VAL A 305 44.66 62.16 2.50
CA VAL A 305 44.87 63.57 2.13
C VAL A 305 46.13 64.12 2.80
N ALA A 306 46.40 63.74 4.05
CA ALA A 306 47.63 64.11 4.75
C ALA A 306 48.87 63.49 4.07
N ALA A 307 48.80 62.22 3.68
CA ALA A 307 49.84 61.51 2.94
C ALA A 307 50.09 62.15 1.57
N ASP A 308 49.04 62.53 0.83
CA ASP A 308 49.14 63.25 -0.44
C ASP A 308 49.76 64.64 -0.27
N ARG A 309 49.42 65.36 0.80
CA ARG A 309 50.06 66.64 1.12
C ARG A 309 51.52 66.45 1.50
N LEU A 310 51.85 65.41 2.24
CA LEU A 310 53.21 65.07 2.62
C LEU A 310 54.03 64.68 1.39
N SER A 311 53.52 63.82 0.51
CA SER A 311 54.19 63.42 -0.74
C SER A 311 54.43 64.62 -1.65
N LYS A 312 53.47 65.55 -1.74
CA LYS A 312 53.65 66.83 -2.46
C LYS A 312 54.72 67.72 -1.81
N LYS A 313 54.82 67.74 -0.49
CA LYS A 313 55.89 68.48 0.24
C LYS A 313 57.25 67.82 0.04
N VAL A 314 57.35 66.50 0.13
CA VAL A 314 58.58 65.73 -0.14
C VAL A 314 59.05 65.98 -1.57
N LYS A 315 58.17 65.87 -2.58
CA LYS A 315 58.49 66.19 -3.98
C LYS A 315 58.90 67.66 -4.20
N LYS A 316 58.44 68.59 -3.37
CA LYS A 316 58.89 70.00 -3.42
C LYS A 316 60.25 70.20 -2.77
N LEU A 317 60.52 69.49 -1.68
CA LEU A 317 61.83 69.49 -1.01
C LEU A 317 62.89 68.82 -1.88
N GLU A 318 62.60 67.69 -2.51
CA GLU A 318 63.47 67.05 -3.51
C GLU A 318 63.81 67.98 -4.68
N LYS A 319 62.90 68.91 -5.04
CA LYS A 319 63.12 69.92 -6.07
C LYS A 319 63.84 71.19 -5.56
N GLN A 320 63.89 71.44 -4.25
CA GLN A 320 64.52 72.62 -3.65
C GLN A 320 65.92 72.35 -3.09
N THR A 321 66.25 71.10 -2.75
CA THR A 321 67.63 70.67 -2.49
C THR A 321 68.24 70.02 -3.73
N ALA A 322 68.67 70.86 -4.67
CA ALA A 322 69.77 70.52 -5.56
C ALA A 322 70.76 71.68 -5.51
N PRO A 323 71.96 71.43 -4.97
CA PRO A 323 73.05 71.26 -5.93
C PRO A 323 73.65 69.85 -5.87
N LYS A 324 74.04 69.42 -7.08
CA LYS A 324 74.84 68.25 -7.43
C LYS A 324 75.88 67.91 -6.35
N ILE A 325 75.87 66.67 -5.87
CA ILE A 325 77.07 65.83 -5.73
C ILE A 325 76.67 64.37 -5.92
N VAL A 326 77.51 63.71 -6.70
CA VAL A 326 77.51 62.33 -7.17
C VAL A 326 77.76 61.37 -6.01
N HIS A 327 76.93 60.33 -5.82
CA HIS A 327 77.36 58.92 -5.75
C HIS A 327 76.22 57.95 -5.41
N GLN A 328 76.35 56.75 -5.99
CA GLN A 328 75.91 55.44 -5.48
C GLN A 328 74.42 55.05 -5.57
N LEU A 329 74.16 54.19 -6.56
CA LEU A 329 73.45 52.90 -6.41
C LEU A 329 72.37 52.87 -5.31
N GLY A 330 71.24 53.53 -5.58
CA GLY A 330 70.00 53.29 -4.84
C GLY A 330 69.36 52.00 -5.32
N ILE A 331 69.52 50.94 -4.52
CA ILE A 331 68.83 49.66 -4.66
C ILE A 331 67.31 49.92 -4.62
N ASN A 332 66.62 49.35 -5.60
CA ASN A 332 65.18 49.44 -5.83
C ASN A 332 64.43 48.56 -4.80
N PHE A 333 64.35 49.00 -3.54
CA PHE A 333 63.71 48.23 -2.45
C PHE A 333 62.17 48.17 -2.57
N GLU A 334 61.53 49.14 -3.21
CA GLU A 334 60.05 49.22 -3.27
C GLU A 334 59.39 48.17 -4.18
N ALA A 335 60.09 47.70 -5.23
CA ALA A 335 59.57 46.66 -6.11
C ALA A 335 59.67 45.26 -5.47
N ALA A 336 60.72 45.01 -4.68
CA ALA A 336 60.91 43.75 -3.96
C ALA A 336 60.01 43.63 -2.72
N GLU A 337 59.69 44.75 -2.06
CA GLU A 337 58.81 44.78 -0.88
C GLU A 337 57.34 44.56 -1.27
N LYS A 338 56.86 45.18 -2.36
CA LYS A 338 55.51 44.91 -2.91
C LYS A 338 55.33 43.48 -3.41
N GLN A 339 56.39 42.88 -3.94
CA GLN A 339 56.34 41.49 -4.43
C GLN A 339 56.34 40.50 -3.26
N LYS A 340 57.08 40.81 -2.17
CA LYS A 340 56.99 40.06 -0.90
C LYS A 340 55.64 40.22 -0.19
N GLU A 341 55.02 41.39 -0.22
CA GLU A 341 53.68 41.60 0.34
C GLU A 341 52.59 40.87 -0.46
N LEU A 342 52.71 40.79 -1.78
CA LEU A 342 51.79 39.99 -2.60
C LEU A 342 51.96 38.49 -2.36
N GLU A 343 53.21 38.02 -2.21
CA GLU A 343 53.50 36.62 -1.87
C GLU A 343 53.04 36.25 -0.45
N SER A 344 53.15 37.17 0.52
CA SER A 344 52.66 36.94 1.88
C SER A 344 51.14 36.91 1.95
N VAL A 345 50.45 37.79 1.21
CA VAL A 345 48.98 37.81 1.13
C VAL A 345 48.43 36.58 0.39
N GLU A 346 49.10 36.12 -0.68
CA GLU A 346 48.73 34.85 -1.35
C GLU A 346 48.98 33.62 -0.48
N ALA A 347 50.06 33.63 0.32
CA ALA A 347 50.35 32.56 1.27
C ALA A 347 49.32 32.53 2.42
N GLU A 348 48.91 33.68 2.94
CA GLU A 348 47.83 33.77 3.93
C GLU A 348 46.47 33.32 3.37
N LEU A 349 46.14 33.70 2.12
CA LEU A 349 44.92 33.23 1.44
C LEU A 349 44.91 31.71 1.23
N LYS A 350 46.06 31.10 0.88
CA LYS A 350 46.19 29.64 0.77
C LYS A 350 46.06 28.97 2.14
N ALA A 351 46.71 29.50 3.17
CA ALA A 351 46.61 28.98 4.54
C ALA A 351 45.18 29.07 5.08
N GLN A 352 44.46 30.15 4.80
CA GLN A 352 43.07 30.34 5.21
C GLN A 352 42.11 29.40 4.47
N ARG A 353 42.35 29.13 3.18
CA ARG A 353 41.61 28.11 2.42
C ARG A 353 41.87 26.70 2.94
N GLU A 354 43.10 26.36 3.28
CA GLU A 354 43.42 25.06 3.88
C GLU A 354 42.76 24.89 5.26
N LEU A 355 42.75 25.93 6.09
CA LEU A 355 42.13 25.89 7.42
C LEU A 355 40.61 25.74 7.34
N ASN A 356 39.96 26.43 6.40
CA ASN A 356 38.53 26.27 6.12
C ASN A 356 38.20 24.86 5.60
N ASN A 357 39.02 24.31 4.71
CA ASN A 357 38.86 22.94 4.23
C ASN A 357 39.02 21.91 5.36
N ARG A 358 39.97 22.12 6.29
CA ARG A 358 40.12 21.28 7.49
C ARG A 358 38.90 21.34 8.39
N LEU A 359 38.36 22.53 8.66
CA LEU A 359 37.15 22.72 9.49
C LEU A 359 35.90 22.08 8.87
N VAL A 360 35.74 22.18 7.55
CA VAL A 360 34.62 21.54 6.83
C VAL A 360 34.74 20.03 6.90
N ASN A 361 35.95 19.48 6.73
CA ASN A 361 36.19 18.04 6.81
C ASN A 361 36.03 17.51 8.24
N GLU A 362 36.44 18.26 9.27
CA GLU A 362 36.22 17.89 10.68
C GLU A 362 34.73 17.87 11.06
N LYS A 363 33.92 18.79 10.55
CA LYS A 363 32.46 18.78 10.78
C LYS A 363 31.72 17.65 10.06
N ARG A 364 32.26 17.14 8.95
CA ARG A 364 31.64 16.07 8.13
C ARG A 364 31.98 14.65 8.61
N LYS A 365 33.19 14.43 9.15
CA LYS A 365 33.62 13.15 9.72
C LYS A 365 32.63 12.50 10.70
N PRO A 366 32.11 13.19 11.74
CA PRO A 366 31.20 12.55 12.70
C PRO A 366 29.87 12.12 12.07
N LYS A 367 29.35 12.88 11.09
CA LYS A 367 28.10 12.56 10.39
C LYS A 367 28.26 11.36 9.45
N ARG A 368 29.40 11.25 8.77
CA ARG A 368 29.73 10.09 7.93
C ARG A 368 29.86 8.82 8.78
N ASP A 369 30.56 8.91 9.91
CA ASP A 369 30.75 7.76 10.81
C ASP A 369 29.43 7.29 11.43
N GLU A 370 28.53 8.22 11.77
CA GLU A 370 27.18 7.89 12.24
C GLU A 370 26.34 7.22 11.15
N PHE A 371 26.39 7.71 9.92
CA PHE A 371 25.69 7.10 8.77
C PHE A 371 26.17 5.67 8.50
N ILE A 372 27.49 5.48 8.46
CA ILE A 372 28.12 4.17 8.26
C ILE A 372 27.74 3.21 9.40
N ARG A 373 27.72 3.68 10.65
CA ARG A 373 27.32 2.88 11.82
C ARG A 373 25.86 2.45 11.74
N LYS A 374 24.95 3.34 11.34
CA LYS A 374 23.51 3.05 11.19
C LYS A 374 23.23 2.04 10.08
N LYS A 375 23.87 2.19 8.92
CA LYS A 375 23.79 1.24 7.80
C LYS A 375 24.34 -0.14 8.19
N MET A 376 25.48 -0.20 8.88
CA MET A 376 26.04 -1.46 9.40
C MET A 376 25.09 -2.15 10.39
N LEU A 377 24.44 -1.40 11.28
CA LEU A 377 23.49 -1.96 12.23
C LEU A 377 22.28 -2.59 11.52
N CYS A 378 21.73 -1.90 10.52
CA CYS A 378 20.60 -2.39 9.73
C CYS A 378 20.96 -3.67 8.95
N TRP A 379 22.17 -3.74 8.40
CA TRP A 379 22.64 -4.94 7.70
C TRP A 379 22.83 -6.13 8.64
N ARG A 380 23.40 -5.91 9.83
CA ARG A 380 23.51 -6.95 10.88
C ARG A 380 22.14 -7.48 11.30
N LEU A 381 21.16 -6.59 11.49
CA LEU A 381 19.78 -6.97 11.82
C LEU A 381 19.14 -7.82 10.71
N LYS A 382 19.32 -7.42 9.43
CA LYS A 382 18.82 -8.20 8.30
C LYS A 382 19.46 -9.59 8.22
N SER A 383 20.79 -9.69 8.35
CA SER A 383 21.49 -10.98 8.37
C SER A 383 21.02 -11.88 9.51
N PHE A 384 20.76 -11.30 10.70
CA PHE A 384 20.28 -12.05 11.86
C PHE A 384 18.88 -12.63 11.64
N ILE A 385 17.98 -11.89 10.99
CA ILE A 385 16.64 -12.37 10.63
C ILE A 385 16.74 -13.59 9.70
N TRP A 386 17.61 -13.54 8.69
CA TRP A 386 17.81 -14.67 7.77
C TRP A 386 18.37 -15.92 8.48
N ILE A 387 19.24 -15.75 9.46
CA ILE A 387 19.80 -16.87 10.27
C ILE A 387 18.71 -17.57 11.09
N ILE A 388 17.67 -16.86 11.54
CA ILE A 388 16.56 -17.44 12.32
C ILE A 388 15.47 -18.02 11.42
N VAL A 389 15.13 -17.32 10.33
CA VAL A 389 13.99 -17.69 9.47
C VAL A 389 14.29 -18.95 8.64
N LEU A 390 15.52 -19.10 8.14
CA LEU A 390 15.91 -20.23 7.30
C LEU A 390 15.80 -21.61 8.02
N PRO A 391 16.31 -21.80 9.26
CA PRO A 391 16.15 -23.05 9.98
C PRO A 391 14.70 -23.32 10.40
N ILE A 392 13.89 -22.29 10.67
CA ILE A 392 12.45 -22.45 10.95
C ILE A 392 11.72 -22.95 9.70
N LEU A 393 12.00 -22.38 8.54
CA LEU A 393 11.45 -22.86 7.25
C LEU A 393 11.88 -24.30 6.96
N PHE A 394 13.14 -24.64 7.26
CA PHE A 394 13.63 -26.00 7.10
C PHE A 394 12.91 -26.98 8.06
N LEU A 395 12.73 -26.60 9.32
CA LEU A 395 11.98 -27.38 10.32
C LEU A 395 10.52 -27.58 9.91
N LEU A 396 9.85 -26.52 9.41
CA LEU A 396 8.49 -26.59 8.88
C LEU A 396 8.40 -27.51 7.67
N SER A 397 9.35 -27.41 6.73
CA SER A 397 9.40 -28.31 5.57
C SER A 397 9.59 -29.77 5.97
N TYR A 398 10.41 -30.04 6.99
CA TYR A 398 10.61 -31.37 7.56
C TYR A 398 9.35 -31.92 8.23
N LEU A 399 8.61 -31.09 8.98
CA LEU A 399 7.34 -31.48 9.60
C LEU A 399 6.27 -31.80 8.55
N VAL A 400 6.18 -31.01 7.49
CA VAL A 400 5.26 -31.27 6.36
C VAL A 400 5.63 -32.57 5.63
N LEU A 401 6.92 -32.85 5.43
CA LEU A 401 7.40 -34.10 4.85
C LEU A 401 7.08 -35.31 5.74
N LYS A 402 7.14 -35.16 7.06
CA LYS A 402 6.84 -36.23 8.04
C LYS A 402 5.35 -36.62 8.06
N ASP A 403 4.44 -35.67 7.89
CA ASP A 403 2.98 -35.93 7.86
C ASP A 403 2.48 -36.39 6.48
N SER A 404 3.29 -36.24 5.43
CA SER A 404 2.94 -36.71 4.09
C SER A 404 3.09 -38.24 4.02
N LYS A 405 1.99 -38.95 3.76
CA LYS A 405 1.90 -40.42 3.53
C LYS A 405 2.62 -40.87 2.23
N PHE A 406 3.77 -40.29 1.90
CA PHE A 406 4.48 -40.46 0.63
C PHE A 406 5.58 -41.51 0.63
N PHE A 407 5.85 -42.18 1.75
CA PHE A 407 6.68 -43.39 1.77
C PHE A 407 5.77 -44.63 1.89
N PRO A 408 5.64 -45.46 0.83
CA PRO A 408 4.89 -46.70 0.92
C PRO A 408 5.53 -47.64 1.94
N ALA A 409 4.66 -48.30 2.70
CA ALA A 409 5.01 -49.32 3.68
C ALA A 409 5.93 -50.38 3.07
N VAL A 410 7.10 -50.58 3.70
CA VAL A 410 7.89 -51.80 3.55
C VAL A 410 7.04 -52.95 4.13
N PRO A 411 6.86 -54.09 3.44
CA PRO A 411 6.06 -55.19 3.97
C PRO A 411 6.82 -55.90 5.10
N PRO A 412 6.13 -56.46 6.10
CA PRO A 412 6.78 -57.06 7.25
C PRO A 412 7.00 -58.57 7.02
N GLU A 413 8.25 -59.01 7.01
CA GLU A 413 8.57 -60.38 7.44
C GLU A 413 9.90 -60.42 8.21
N GLY A 414 9.88 -61.09 9.36
CA GLY A 414 11.04 -61.79 9.90
C GLY A 414 11.97 -61.02 10.84
N SER A 415 11.66 -61.11 12.15
CA SER A 415 12.63 -61.19 13.27
C SER A 415 13.77 -60.16 13.36
N LEU A 416 13.71 -59.27 14.36
CA LEU A 416 14.54 -59.39 15.56
C LEU A 416 14.12 -58.36 16.61
N ASN A 417 13.96 -58.85 17.84
CA ASN A 417 13.84 -58.06 19.06
C ASN A 417 15.03 -57.09 19.20
N VAL A 418 14.78 -55.78 19.14
CA VAL A 418 15.43 -54.81 20.03
C VAL A 418 14.42 -53.74 20.39
N VAL A 419 13.80 -53.92 21.56
CA VAL A 419 13.23 -52.81 22.33
C VAL A 419 14.39 -51.88 22.68
N MET A 420 14.52 -50.75 21.98
CA MET A 420 15.25 -49.59 22.48
C MET A 420 14.34 -48.37 22.40
N THR A 421 13.59 -48.19 23.48
CA THR A 421 13.07 -46.91 23.93
C THR A 421 14.20 -45.89 24.04
N THR A 422 14.39 -45.04 23.02
CA THR A 422 15.10 -43.76 23.17
C THR A 422 14.45 -42.64 22.33
N PRO A 423 13.54 -41.85 22.90
CA PRO A 423 13.41 -40.43 22.58
C PRO A 423 13.97 -39.64 23.78
N PRO A 424 15.07 -38.86 23.65
CA PRO A 424 15.02 -37.56 22.96
C PRO A 424 16.34 -37.15 22.29
N VAL A 425 17.20 -38.12 21.89
CA VAL A 425 18.57 -37.81 21.43
C VAL A 425 18.58 -37.16 20.04
N SER A 426 17.65 -37.51 19.15
CA SER A 426 17.55 -36.89 17.82
C SER A 426 17.11 -35.43 17.86
N GLY A 427 16.22 -35.06 18.80
CA GLY A 427 15.83 -33.66 19.01
C GLY A 427 16.98 -32.80 19.55
N ILE A 428 17.77 -33.36 20.48
CA ILE A 428 18.95 -32.69 21.05
C ILE A 428 20.06 -32.54 19.99
N LEU A 429 20.25 -33.51 19.10
CA LEU A 429 21.20 -33.42 17.98
C LEU A 429 20.78 -32.39 16.93
N ILE A 430 19.48 -32.27 16.63
CA ILE A 430 18.98 -31.25 15.69
C ILE A 430 19.10 -29.85 16.31
N ILE A 431 18.71 -29.68 17.58
CA ILE A 431 18.87 -28.40 18.28
C ILE A 431 20.35 -28.05 18.42
N GLY A 432 21.20 -29.04 18.74
CA GLY A 432 22.65 -28.86 18.86
C GLY A 432 23.33 -28.49 17.54
N THR A 433 22.91 -29.07 16.42
CA THR A 433 23.43 -28.71 15.08
C THR A 433 22.96 -27.34 14.62
N ILE A 434 21.71 -26.95 14.93
CA ILE A 434 21.21 -25.60 14.69
C ILE A 434 21.96 -24.58 15.54
N LEU A 435 22.19 -24.85 16.83
CA LEU A 435 22.97 -23.97 17.70
C LEU A 435 24.41 -23.85 17.23
N TYR A 436 25.03 -24.96 16.84
CA TYR A 436 26.40 -24.99 16.32
C TYR A 436 26.51 -24.19 15.02
N GLN A 437 25.59 -24.35 14.08
CA GLN A 437 25.56 -23.56 12.85
C GLN A 437 25.30 -22.07 13.13
N ALA A 438 24.41 -21.73 14.05
CA ALA A 438 24.15 -20.35 14.45
C ALA A 438 25.39 -19.69 15.08
N ILE A 439 26.09 -20.42 15.97
CA ILE A 439 27.34 -19.95 16.60
C ILE A 439 28.45 -19.83 15.55
N PHE A 440 28.60 -20.82 14.67
CA PHE A 440 29.61 -20.80 13.61
C PHE A 440 29.39 -19.65 12.64
N ILE A 441 28.15 -19.40 12.19
CA ILE A 441 27.79 -18.28 11.33
C ILE A 441 27.97 -16.94 12.05
N SER A 442 27.67 -16.86 13.35
CA SER A 442 27.91 -15.65 14.16
C SER A 442 29.41 -15.33 14.27
N ILE A 443 30.25 -16.33 14.55
CA ILE A 443 31.72 -16.17 14.64
C ILE A 443 32.31 -15.86 13.26
N PHE A 444 31.87 -16.58 12.23
CA PHE A 444 32.37 -16.40 10.87
C PHE A 444 31.96 -15.06 10.28
N SER A 445 30.71 -14.62 10.48
CA SER A 445 30.27 -13.28 10.08
C SER A 445 31.05 -12.20 10.84
N SER A 446 31.25 -12.33 12.15
CA SER A 446 32.07 -11.38 12.92
C SER A 446 33.51 -11.25 12.38
N LYS A 447 34.19 -12.38 12.12
CA LYS A 447 35.56 -12.38 11.58
C LYS A 447 35.63 -11.90 10.13
N PHE A 448 34.70 -12.32 9.27
CA PHE A 448 34.60 -11.89 7.88
C PHE A 448 34.32 -10.38 7.78
N PHE A 449 33.50 -9.84 8.69
CA PHE A 449 33.24 -8.39 8.76
C PHE A 449 34.43 -7.58 9.26
N GLN A 450 35.25 -8.09 10.18
CA GLN A 450 36.47 -7.41 10.59
C GLN A 450 37.50 -7.33 9.45
N THR A 451 37.60 -8.38 8.63
CA THR A 451 38.56 -8.45 7.53
C THR A 451 38.11 -7.71 6.26
N ASN A 452 36.80 -7.63 5.98
CA ASN A 452 36.27 -6.98 4.76
C ASN A 452 35.61 -5.61 4.99
N LYS A 453 35.79 -4.99 6.17
CA LYS A 453 35.18 -3.68 6.50
C LYS A 453 35.52 -2.58 5.49
N SER A 454 36.76 -2.53 4.99
CA SER A 454 37.20 -1.53 4.01
C SER A 454 36.50 -1.69 2.66
N LYS A 455 36.44 -2.91 2.12
CA LYS A 455 35.76 -3.22 0.85
C LYS A 455 34.25 -2.95 0.90
N PHE A 456 33.61 -3.18 2.05
CA PHE A 456 32.18 -2.86 2.24
C PHE A 456 31.91 -1.35 2.26
N ILE A 457 32.82 -0.57 2.85
CA ILE A 457 32.74 0.90 2.88
C ILE A 457 32.90 1.49 1.46
N GLU A 458 33.74 0.88 0.62
CA GLU A 458 33.92 1.30 -0.78
C GLU A 458 32.70 1.02 -1.67
N GLN A 459 31.87 0.02 -1.34
CA GLN A 459 30.66 -0.34 -2.09
C GLN A 459 29.39 0.37 -1.60
N LEU A 460 29.48 1.16 -0.53
CA LEU A 460 28.35 1.94 -0.02
C LEU A 460 28.18 3.21 -0.85
N ASP A 461 27.00 3.40 -1.46
CA ASP A 461 26.59 4.68 -2.04
C ASP A 461 26.47 5.74 -0.93
N ILE A 462 27.59 6.39 -0.62
CA ILE A 462 27.64 7.53 0.30
C ILE A 462 27.08 8.73 -0.47
N PRO A 463 26.06 9.43 0.07
CA PRO A 463 25.47 10.58 -0.60
C PRO A 463 26.52 11.70 -0.81
N ALA A 464 26.37 12.44 -1.92
CA ALA A 464 27.40 13.35 -2.43
C ALA A 464 27.81 14.47 -1.46
N ASP A 465 26.95 14.82 -0.51
CA ASP A 465 27.19 15.80 0.56
C ASP A 465 28.14 15.29 1.67
N LEU A 466 28.35 13.97 1.74
CA LEU A 466 29.21 13.27 2.70
C LEU A 466 30.47 12.65 2.06
N GLN A 467 30.67 12.83 0.76
CA GLN A 467 31.88 12.40 0.07
C GLN A 467 33.04 13.37 0.37
N ASP A 468 34.23 12.82 0.56
CA ASP A 468 35.45 13.62 0.74
C ASP A 468 35.68 14.45 -0.53
N VAL A 469 35.99 15.75 -0.38
CA VAL A 469 36.35 16.61 -1.51
C VAL A 469 37.67 16.07 -2.08
N LYS A 470 37.60 15.37 -3.22
CA LYS A 470 38.79 15.03 -3.99
C LYS A 470 39.29 16.33 -4.63
N ASN A 471 40.47 16.77 -4.20
CA ASN A 471 41.22 17.84 -4.85
C ASN A 471 41.57 17.46 -6.28
#